data_AF-A0A0R0MFA3-F1
#
_entry.id   AF-A0A0R0MFA3-F1
#
_cell.length_a   1.000
_cell.length_b   1.000
_cell.length_c   1.000
_cell.angle_alpha   90.00
_cell.angle_beta   90.00
_cell.angle_gamma   90.00
#
_symmetry.space_group_name_H-M   'P 1'
#
loop_
_entity.id
_entity.type
_entity.pdbx_description
1 polymer ?
#
loop_
_entity_poly.entity_id
_entity_poly.type
_entity_poly.pdbx_seq_one_letter_code
_entity_poly.pdbx_strand_id
1 'polypeptide(L)'
;METIYSSSRPSIPIFHSALIMIKATLVTTLITFALGFGTAKAQTYTKQQLQEIYSSHLVNEGFRPKVDNDGDISFRSEGRTFWILLDEDDPTFFRMFMGFIQEDKSPQMRLRRLEGCNIANHKITANFR
;
A
#
# COMPACT_ATOMS: atom_id res chain seq x y z
N MET A 1 24.45 -65.14 60.12
CA MET A 1 25.33 -65.20 58.94
C MET A 1 24.60 -66.07 57.92
N GLU A 2 23.82 -65.45 57.04
CA GLU A 2 23.36 -66.06 55.79
C GLU A 2 22.89 -64.95 54.85
N THR A 3 23.18 -65.18 53.59
CA THR A 3 23.36 -64.21 52.49
C THR A 3 22.10 -64.02 51.66
N ILE A 4 22.07 -62.88 50.98
CA ILE A 4 21.05 -62.38 50.04
C ILE A 4 20.96 -63.23 48.76
N TYR A 5 19.76 -63.39 48.17
CA TYR A 5 19.56 -63.55 46.72
C TYR A 5 18.18 -62.99 46.30
N SER A 6 18.12 -61.76 45.78
CA SER A 6 18.15 -61.37 44.36
C SER A 6 16.84 -61.64 43.59
N SER A 7 16.08 -60.57 43.31
CA SER A 7 15.36 -60.42 42.04
C SER A 7 15.02 -58.94 41.77
N SER A 8 15.58 -58.37 40.70
CA SER A 8 14.99 -57.21 40.04
C SER A 8 15.40 -57.19 38.56
N ARG A 9 14.38 -57.12 37.69
CA ARG A 9 14.48 -57.11 36.22
C ARG A 9 14.92 -55.71 35.75
N PRO A 10 15.60 -55.58 34.59
CA PRO A 10 15.95 -54.28 34.05
C PRO A 10 14.71 -53.59 33.46
N SER A 11 14.49 -52.32 33.81
CA SER A 11 13.50 -51.44 33.19
C SER A 11 14.07 -50.81 31.92
N ILE A 12 13.34 -50.93 30.82
CA ILE A 12 13.62 -50.30 29.52
C ILE A 12 13.36 -48.79 29.66
N PRO A 13 14.25 -47.90 29.18
CA PRO A 13 14.08 -46.48 29.45
C PRO A 13 13.08 -45.79 28.51
N ILE A 14 12.28 -44.93 29.13
CA ILE A 14 11.20 -44.09 28.61
C ILE A 14 11.82 -42.95 27.79
N PHE A 15 12.35 -43.24 26.59
CA PHE A 15 12.91 -42.19 25.71
C PHE A 15 12.06 -41.92 24.46
N HIS A 16 11.05 -42.73 24.17
CA HIS A 16 10.20 -42.54 22.98
C HIS A 16 9.12 -41.46 23.18
N SER A 17 8.68 -41.21 24.41
CA SER A 17 7.53 -40.33 24.69
C SER A 17 7.86 -38.84 24.60
N ALA A 18 9.10 -38.44 24.91
CA ALA A 18 9.50 -37.03 24.89
C ALA A 18 9.67 -36.48 23.45
N LEU A 19 10.11 -37.32 22.51
CA LEU A 19 10.38 -36.91 21.13
C LEU A 19 9.08 -36.70 20.32
N ILE A 20 8.02 -37.44 20.63
CA ILE A 20 6.70 -37.28 20.00
C ILE A 20 6.01 -36.00 20.50
N MET A 21 6.15 -35.67 21.79
CA MET A 21 5.56 -34.46 22.36
C MET A 21 6.18 -33.17 21.79
N ILE A 22 7.50 -33.13 21.58
CA ILE A 22 8.17 -31.94 21.01
C ILE A 22 7.73 -31.67 19.56
N LYS A 23 7.50 -32.71 18.75
CA LYS A 23 7.02 -32.57 17.37
C LYS A 23 5.56 -32.15 17.28
N ALA A 24 4.70 -32.65 18.18
CA ALA A 24 3.29 -32.28 18.22
C ALA A 24 3.09 -30.81 18.61
N THR A 25 3.88 -30.29 19.57
CA THR A 25 3.76 -28.89 20.02
C THR A 25 4.20 -27.89 18.94
N LEU A 26 5.22 -28.21 18.14
CA LEU A 26 5.72 -27.35 17.06
C LEU A 26 4.72 -27.20 15.89
N VAL A 27 3.95 -28.26 15.60
CA VAL A 27 2.94 -28.24 14.53
C VAL A 27 1.70 -27.43 14.93
N THR A 28 1.32 -27.42 16.22
CA THR A 28 0.16 -26.65 16.66
C THR A 28 0.41 -25.14 16.66
N THR A 29 1.64 -24.69 16.93
CA THR A 29 1.98 -23.25 16.94
C THR A 29 2.00 -22.64 15.54
N LEU A 30 2.34 -23.43 14.51
CA LEU A 30 2.35 -22.98 13.11
C LEU A 30 0.94 -22.80 12.53
N ILE A 31 -0.04 -23.60 12.97
CA ILE A 31 -1.42 -23.52 12.48
C ILE A 31 -2.16 -22.30 13.07
N THR A 32 -1.84 -21.88 14.30
CA THR A 32 -2.48 -20.71 14.92
C THR A 32 -2.01 -19.38 14.31
N PHE A 33 -0.81 -19.32 13.72
CA PHE A 33 -0.31 -18.10 13.07
C PHE A 33 -1.00 -17.80 11.73
N ALA A 34 -1.56 -18.83 11.07
CA ALA A 34 -2.17 -18.71 9.75
C ALA A 34 -3.58 -18.08 9.75
N LEU A 35 -4.22 -17.92 10.92
CA LEU A 35 -5.57 -17.32 11.04
C LEU A 35 -5.54 -15.83 11.41
N GLY A 36 -4.35 -15.26 11.60
CA GLY A 36 -4.14 -13.87 12.00
C GLY A 36 -4.04 -12.86 10.85
N PHE A 37 -4.54 -13.17 9.65
CA PHE A 37 -4.68 -12.17 8.59
C PHE A 37 -5.84 -11.24 8.94
N GLY A 38 -5.62 -10.36 9.92
CA GLY A 38 -6.48 -9.20 10.12
C GLY A 38 -6.56 -8.43 8.81
N THR A 39 -7.77 -8.01 8.44
CA THR A 39 -7.94 -7.03 7.36
C THR A 39 -7.11 -5.81 7.74
N ALA A 40 -6.06 -5.52 6.96
CA ALA A 40 -5.32 -4.28 7.13
C ALA A 40 -6.36 -3.15 7.04
N LYS A 41 -6.53 -2.40 8.13
CA LYS A 41 -7.31 -1.17 8.09
C LYS A 41 -6.65 -0.29 7.04
N ALA A 42 -7.43 0.20 6.07
CA ALA A 42 -6.92 1.19 5.12
C ALA A 42 -6.28 2.32 5.93
N GLN A 43 -5.03 2.66 5.61
CA GLN A 43 -4.32 3.73 6.29
C GLN A 43 -5.10 5.03 6.03
N THR A 44 -5.70 5.59 7.08
CA THR A 44 -6.37 6.88 7.00
C THR A 44 -5.31 7.97 7.10
N TYR A 45 -5.31 8.91 6.17
CA TYR A 45 -4.46 10.09 6.18
C TYR A 45 -5.31 11.32 6.41
N THR A 46 -4.80 12.28 7.16
CA THR A 46 -5.37 13.63 7.17
C THR A 46 -4.91 14.41 5.93
N LYS A 47 -5.64 15.45 5.57
CA LYS A 47 -5.31 16.33 4.46
C LYS A 47 -3.92 16.94 4.63
N GLN A 48 -3.57 17.34 5.86
CA GLN A 48 -2.26 17.88 6.19
C GLN A 48 -1.14 16.84 5.99
N GLN A 49 -1.40 15.57 6.31
CA GLN A 49 -0.43 14.50 6.04
C GLN A 49 -0.23 14.30 4.54
N LEU A 50 -1.31 14.30 3.74
CA LEU A 50 -1.22 14.22 2.29
C LEU A 50 -0.47 15.43 1.69
N GLN A 51 -0.73 16.63 2.22
CA GLN A 51 -0.01 17.85 1.84
C GLN A 51 1.49 17.69 2.03
N GLU A 52 1.91 17.22 3.21
CA GLU A 52 3.32 17.03 3.54
C GLU A 52 3.97 15.95 2.67
N ILE A 53 3.31 14.80 2.49
CA ILE A 53 3.82 13.68 1.69
C ILE A 53 4.08 14.13 0.25
N TYR A 54 3.08 14.72 -0.40
CA TYR A 54 3.20 15.11 -1.80
C TYR A 54 4.08 16.34 -1.98
N SER A 55 4.03 17.33 -1.08
CA SER A 55 4.92 18.50 -1.16
C SER A 55 6.38 18.10 -0.99
N SER A 56 6.67 17.22 -0.02
CA SER A 56 8.03 16.71 0.19
C SER A 56 8.53 15.94 -1.02
N HIS A 57 7.67 15.09 -1.60
CA HIS A 57 8.02 14.38 -2.83
C HIS A 57 8.35 15.34 -3.98
N LEU A 58 7.49 16.34 -4.23
CA LEU A 58 7.72 17.34 -5.27
C LEU A 58 8.99 18.17 -5.03
N VAL A 59 9.31 18.52 -3.77
CA VAL A 59 10.55 19.22 -3.43
C VAL A 59 11.77 18.33 -3.73
N ASN A 60 11.71 17.05 -3.41
CA ASN A 60 12.79 16.09 -3.70
C ASN A 60 13.02 15.92 -5.21
N GLU A 61 11.96 16.01 -6.01
CA GLU A 61 12.03 16.04 -7.49
C GLU A 61 12.50 17.39 -8.05
N GLY A 62 12.75 18.40 -7.19
CA GLY A 62 13.25 19.72 -7.59
C GLY A 62 12.17 20.74 -7.95
N PHE A 63 10.89 20.42 -7.72
CA PHE A 63 9.79 21.36 -7.91
C PHE A 63 9.61 22.29 -6.70
N ARG A 64 8.78 23.32 -6.89
CA ARG A 64 8.43 24.30 -5.86
C ARG A 64 6.92 24.27 -5.62
N PRO A 65 6.41 23.28 -4.87
CA PRO A 65 4.99 23.16 -4.59
C PRO A 65 4.49 24.28 -3.66
N LYS A 66 3.20 24.59 -3.79
CA LYS A 66 2.46 25.51 -2.93
C LYS A 66 1.09 24.94 -2.64
N VAL A 67 0.73 24.86 -1.36
CA VAL A 67 -0.63 24.56 -0.93
C VAL A 67 -1.49 25.81 -1.18
N ASP A 68 -2.64 25.62 -1.83
CA ASP A 68 -3.60 26.70 -2.07
C ASP A 68 -4.68 26.79 -0.96
N ASN A 69 -5.63 27.70 -1.13
CA ASN A 69 -6.66 27.98 -0.13
C ASN A 69 -7.62 26.81 0.08
N ASP A 70 -7.83 25.98 -0.95
CA ASP A 70 -8.70 24.81 -0.88
C ASP A 70 -7.94 23.60 -0.33
N GLY A 71 -6.62 23.74 -0.15
CA GLY A 71 -5.72 22.74 0.41
C GLY A 71 -5.16 21.80 -0.65
N ASP A 72 -5.30 22.11 -1.93
CA ASP A 72 -4.68 21.39 -3.04
C ASP A 72 -3.25 21.88 -3.25
N ILE A 73 -2.45 21.10 -3.97
CA ILE A 73 -1.03 21.41 -4.18
C ILE A 73 -0.80 21.84 -5.62
N SER A 74 -0.33 23.07 -5.80
CA SER A 74 0.06 23.60 -7.11
C SER A 74 1.58 23.63 -7.28
N PHE A 75 2.08 23.32 -8.47
CA PHE A 75 3.51 23.44 -8.80
C PHE A 75 3.69 23.76 -10.29
N ARG A 76 4.90 24.20 -10.67
CA ARG A 76 5.24 24.48 -12.07
C ARG A 76 6.27 23.50 -12.59
N SER A 77 6.08 23.05 -13.82
CA SER A 77 7.06 22.27 -14.60
C SER A 77 6.97 22.67 -16.06
N GLU A 78 8.11 22.88 -16.71
CA GLU A 78 8.21 23.19 -18.15
C GLU A 78 7.29 24.34 -18.63
N GLY A 79 7.17 25.39 -17.83
CA GLY A 79 6.32 26.56 -18.14
C GLY A 79 4.81 26.32 -17.97
N ARG A 80 4.41 25.15 -17.45
CA ARG A 80 3.03 24.78 -17.17
C ARG A 80 2.78 24.71 -15.67
N THR A 81 1.54 24.97 -15.28
CA THR A 81 1.10 24.83 -13.88
C THR A 81 0.28 23.56 -13.74
N PHE A 82 0.55 22.81 -12.69
CA PHE A 82 -0.12 21.58 -12.32
C PHE A 82 -0.74 21.73 -10.93
N TRP A 83 -1.83 21.01 -10.70
CA TRP A 83 -2.51 20.90 -9.41
C TRP A 83 -2.72 19.44 -9.06
N ILE A 84 -2.48 19.09 -7.81
CA ILE A 84 -2.81 17.80 -7.21
C ILE A 84 -3.96 18.04 -6.23
N LEU A 85 -5.07 17.37 -6.48
CA LEU A 85 -6.24 17.36 -5.61
C LEU A 85 -6.08 16.29 -4.55
N LEU A 86 -6.30 16.69 -3.30
CA LEU A 86 -6.16 15.80 -2.16
C LEU A 86 -7.51 15.25 -1.76
N ASP A 87 -7.58 13.92 -1.67
CA ASP A 87 -8.74 13.17 -1.22
C ASP A 87 -8.33 12.26 -0.06
N GLU A 88 -8.82 12.55 1.14
CA GLU A 88 -8.54 11.76 2.34
C GLU A 88 -9.27 10.40 2.33
N ASP A 89 -10.36 10.31 1.55
CA ASP A 89 -11.19 9.11 1.44
C ASP A 89 -10.63 8.10 0.42
N ASP A 90 -9.74 8.55 -0.47
CA ASP A 90 -8.99 7.71 -1.40
C ASP A 90 -7.49 8.02 -1.39
N PRO A 91 -6.74 7.61 -0.35
CA PRO A 91 -5.32 7.90 -0.24
C PRO A 91 -4.43 7.07 -1.18
N THR A 92 -5.01 6.13 -1.93
CA THR A 92 -4.26 5.26 -2.84
C THR A 92 -4.11 5.89 -4.22
N PHE A 93 -5.04 6.76 -4.59
CA PHE A 93 -5.03 7.48 -5.85
C PHE A 93 -5.05 8.99 -5.60
N PHE A 94 -4.47 9.76 -6.51
CA PHE A 94 -4.62 11.21 -6.49
C PHE A 94 -5.02 11.69 -7.87
N ARG A 95 -5.71 12.83 -7.90
CA ARG A 95 -6.06 13.48 -9.16
C ARG A 95 -5.08 14.61 -9.42
N MET A 96 -4.46 14.59 -10.59
CA MET A 96 -3.63 15.70 -11.06
C MET A 96 -4.23 16.30 -12.32
N PHE A 97 -4.23 17.62 -12.43
CA PHE A 97 -4.57 18.30 -13.68
C PHE A 97 -3.59 19.41 -14.01
N MET A 98 -3.52 19.70 -15.30
CA MET A 98 -2.68 20.74 -15.87
C MET A 98 -3.56 21.91 -16.28
N GLY A 99 -3.17 23.12 -15.88
CA GLY A 99 -3.82 24.34 -16.34
C GLY A 99 -3.52 24.54 -17.83
N PHE A 100 -4.58 24.68 -18.61
CA PHE A 100 -4.46 25.03 -20.03
C PHE A 100 -5.40 26.19 -20.34
N ILE A 101 -4.91 27.18 -21.09
CA ILE A 101 -5.71 28.28 -21.62
C ILE A 101 -5.64 28.19 -23.14
N GLN A 102 -6.75 28.47 -23.81
CA GLN A 102 -6.86 28.50 -25.26
C GLN A 102 -7.48 29.82 -25.69
N GLU A 103 -6.91 30.41 -26.72
CA GLU A 103 -7.41 31.65 -27.32
C GLU A 103 -8.71 31.38 -28.09
N ASP A 104 -8.72 30.34 -28.93
CA ASP A 104 -9.91 29.97 -29.71
C ASP A 104 -10.91 29.16 -28.86
N LYS A 105 -12.00 29.83 -28.51
CA LYS A 105 -13.13 29.30 -27.73
C LYS A 105 -14.34 28.90 -28.60
N SER A 106 -14.19 28.86 -29.92
CA SER A 106 -15.27 28.46 -30.84
C SER A 106 -15.81 27.06 -30.52
N PRO A 107 -17.10 26.80 -30.77
CA PRO A 107 -17.69 25.47 -30.57
C PRO A 107 -16.94 24.37 -31.31
N GLN A 108 -16.48 24.63 -32.53
CA GLN A 108 -15.76 23.67 -33.37
C GLN A 108 -14.42 23.28 -32.75
N MET A 109 -13.64 24.26 -32.27
CA MET A 109 -12.37 23.96 -31.61
C MET A 109 -12.57 23.30 -30.25
N ARG A 110 -13.65 23.62 -29.54
CA ARG A 110 -14.04 22.89 -28.32
C ARG A 110 -14.31 21.41 -28.63
N LEU A 111 -15.04 21.09 -29.69
CA LEU A 111 -15.31 19.70 -30.10
C LEU A 111 -14.01 18.95 -30.44
N ARG A 112 -13.13 19.55 -31.25
CA ARG A 112 -11.83 18.94 -31.59
C ARG A 112 -10.97 18.63 -30.36
N ARG A 113 -10.96 19.52 -29.35
CA ARG A 113 -10.23 19.28 -28.10
C ARG A 113 -10.84 18.15 -27.29
N LEU A 114 -12.16 18.06 -27.22
CA LEU A 114 -12.85 16.96 -26.54
C LEU A 114 -12.54 15.61 -27.21
N GLU A 115 -12.54 15.56 -28.54
CA GLU A 115 -12.11 14.38 -29.30
C GLU A 115 -10.67 14.00 -28.97
N GLY A 116 -9.75 14.97 -28.95
CA GLY A 116 -8.35 14.75 -28.56
C GLY A 116 -8.21 14.18 -27.15
N CYS A 117 -8.95 14.72 -26.17
CA CYS A 117 -8.97 14.20 -24.80
C CYS A 117 -9.51 12.76 -24.75
N ASN A 118 -10.58 12.45 -25.49
CA ASN A 118 -11.13 11.11 -25.55
C ASN A 118 -10.12 10.10 -26.13
N ILE A 119 -9.40 10.48 -27.19
CA ILE A 119 -8.34 9.64 -27.78
C ILE A 119 -7.23 9.38 -26.77
N ALA A 120 -6.74 10.41 -26.07
CA ALA A 120 -5.71 10.28 -25.06
C ALA A 120 -6.14 9.32 -23.92
N ASN A 121 -7.38 9.46 -23.45
CA ASN A 121 -7.94 8.62 -22.39
C ASN A 121 -8.16 7.17 -22.86
N HIS A 122 -8.60 6.94 -24.09
CA HIS A 122 -8.85 5.58 -24.62
C HIS A 122 -7.56 4.75 -24.70
N LYS A 123 -6.40 5.37 -24.93
CA LYS A 123 -5.12 4.66 -25.00
C LYS A 123 -4.70 4.07 -23.65
N ILE A 124 -5.16 4.65 -22.54
CA ILE A 124 -4.78 4.22 -21.18
C ILE A 124 -5.47 2.91 -20.80
N THR A 125 -6.66 2.62 -21.33
CA THR A 125 -7.44 1.41 -20.98
C THR A 125 -6.90 0.12 -21.61
N ALA A 126 -5.95 0.18 -22.56
CA ALA A 126 -5.48 -1.00 -23.29
C ALA A 126 -4.36 -1.80 -22.58
N ASN A 127 -3.74 -1.28 -21.53
CA ASN A 127 -2.56 -1.89 -20.88
C ASN A 127 -2.80 -2.42 -19.46
N PHE A 128 -4.06 -2.50 -19.01
CA PHE A 128 -4.43 -3.02 -17.68
C PHE A 128 -5.20 -4.34 -17.79
N ARG A 129 -4.67 -5.32 -18.53
CA ARG A 129 -5.16 -6.70 -18.54
C ARG A 129 -4.04 -7.68 -18.28
#